data_AF-A0A7C1U8S7-F1
#
_entry.id   AF-A0A7C1U8S7-F1
#
_cell.length_a   1.000
_cell.length_b   1.000
_cell.length_c   1.000
_cell.angle_alpha   90.00
_cell.angle_beta   90.00
_cell.angle_gamma   90.00
#
_symmetry.space_group_name_H-M   'P 1'
#
loop_
_entity.id
_entity.type
_entity.pdbx_description
1 polymer ?
#
loop_
_entity_poly.entity_id
_entity_poly.type
_entity_poly.pdbx_seq_one_letter_code
_entity_poly.pdbx_strand_id
1 'polypeptide(L)'
;MYESQRFECGMYIENEQILGACVPVLRQVRAGRCGEHTFLTPQQIWIALARKRHRICGPLIHLCRKNGKTDLSAVLARIAKALTDAPYIETRYLDSRYLLFDPVEAPEFGAGGTSCPIFRLQ
;
A
#
# COMPACT_ATOMS: atom_id res chain seq x y z
N MET A 1 -18.19 -17.41 2.08
CA MET A 1 -18.77 -16.50 3.10
C MET A 1 -17.65 -15.60 3.57
N TYR A 2 -17.68 -14.31 3.24
CA TYR A 2 -16.70 -13.36 3.74
C TYR A 2 -17.31 -12.62 4.93
N GLU A 3 -16.73 -12.84 6.11
CA GLU A 3 -17.14 -12.16 7.33
C GLU A 3 -16.80 -10.67 7.23
N SER A 4 -17.84 -9.86 7.11
CA SER A 4 -17.75 -8.42 7.32
C SER A 4 -17.64 -8.16 8.83
N GLN A 5 -16.43 -7.94 9.34
CA GLN A 5 -16.27 -7.46 10.71
C GLN A 5 -16.87 -6.05 10.84
N ARG A 6 -17.94 -5.94 11.64
CA ARG A 6 -18.63 -4.69 11.96
C ARG A 6 -17.91 -3.99 13.11
N PHE A 7 -17.41 -2.78 12.87
CA PHE A 7 -17.11 -1.80 13.91
C PHE A 7 -17.65 -0.42 13.49
N GLU A 8 -18.06 0.34 14.49
CA GLU A 8 -19.03 1.44 14.44
C GLU A 8 -18.60 2.66 13.60
N CYS A 9 -19.60 3.27 12.94
CA CYS A 9 -19.53 4.44 12.04
C CYS A 9 -18.98 4.22 10.61
N GLY A 10 -19.64 3.32 9.88
CA GLY A 10 -20.29 3.66 8.59
C GLY A 10 -19.45 3.92 7.34
N MET A 11 -18.11 3.87 7.39
CA MET A 11 -17.28 3.90 6.19
C MET A 11 -16.56 2.58 5.99
N TYR A 12 -17.22 1.67 5.27
CA TYR A 12 -16.60 0.47 4.74
C TYR A 12 -15.84 0.83 3.46
N ILE A 13 -14.58 0.42 3.41
CA ILE A 13 -13.76 0.55 2.20
C ILE A 13 -13.48 -0.86 1.70
N GLU A 14 -13.96 -1.14 0.50
CA GLU A 14 -13.77 -2.43 -0.17
C GLU A 14 -12.36 -2.54 -0.75
N ASN A 15 -11.86 -3.77 -0.91
CA ASN A 15 -10.54 -4.01 -1.50
C ASN A 15 -10.48 -3.44 -2.93
N GLU A 16 -11.58 -3.51 -3.66
CA GLU A 16 -11.79 -3.03 -5.01
C GLU A 16 -11.62 -1.51 -5.12
N GLN A 17 -12.04 -0.76 -4.10
CA GLN A 17 -11.87 0.69 -4.05
C GLN A 17 -10.40 1.08 -3.79
N ILE A 18 -9.71 0.32 -2.94
CA ILE A 18 -8.27 0.46 -2.71
C ILE A 18 -7.52 0.14 -4.00
N LEU A 19 -7.86 -0.99 -4.64
CA LEU A 19 -7.29 -1.42 -5.92
C LEU A 19 -7.49 -0.39 -7.01
N GLY A 20 -8.70 0.13 -7.18
CA GLY A 20 -9.02 1.17 -8.16
C GLY A 20 -8.20 2.44 -7.96
N ALA A 21 -7.88 2.79 -6.71
CA ALA A 21 -6.99 3.92 -6.41
C ALA A 21 -5.51 3.61 -6.70
N CYS A 22 -5.04 2.38 -6.43
CA CYS A 22 -3.65 1.98 -6.60
C CYS A 22 -3.27 1.73 -8.07
N VAL A 23 -4.18 1.21 -8.90
CA VAL A 23 -3.91 0.86 -10.31
C VAL A 23 -3.34 2.04 -11.11
N PRO A 24 -3.90 3.27 -11.06
CA PRO A 24 -3.30 4.43 -11.73
C PRO A 24 -1.88 4.75 -11.26
N VAL A 25 -1.55 4.50 -9.99
CA VAL A 25 -0.18 4.69 -9.47
C VAL A 25 0.75 3.64 -10.06
N LEU A 26 0.32 2.38 -10.07
CA LEU A 26 1.10 1.28 -10.67
C LEU A 26 1.30 1.45 -12.18
N ARG A 27 0.32 2.02 -12.90
CA ARG A 27 0.47 2.37 -14.34
C ARG A 27 1.51 3.45 -14.60
N GLN A 28 1.78 4.32 -13.62
CA GLN A 28 2.79 5.38 -13.75
C GLN A 28 4.22 4.86 -13.62
N VAL A 29 4.38 3.61 -13.17
CA VAL A 29 5.62 2.85 -13.30
C VAL A 29 5.79 2.47 -14.78
N ARG A 30 6.08 3.47 -15.62
CA ARG A 30 6.57 3.24 -16.98
C ARG A 30 7.92 2.55 -16.85
N ALA A 31 8.12 1.51 -17.66
CA ALA A 31 9.38 0.84 -17.93
C ALA A 31 10.56 1.82 -17.98
N GLY A 32 11.12 2.12 -16.80
CA GLY A 32 12.37 2.83 -16.66
C GLY A 32 13.42 1.94 -17.30
N ARG A 33 14.25 2.56 -18.14
CA ARG A 33 15.40 1.99 -18.85
C ARG A 33 16.00 0.78 -18.10
N CYS A 34 16.16 -0.35 -18.79
CA CYS A 34 16.81 -1.58 -18.32
C CYS A 34 17.38 -1.51 -16.90
N GLY A 35 16.64 -2.06 -15.92
CA GLY A 35 17.25 -2.53 -14.68
C GLY A 35 16.67 -2.02 -13.37
N GLU A 36 16.07 -0.83 -13.29
CA GLU A 36 15.80 -0.24 -11.96
C GLU A 36 14.36 0.32 -11.83
N HIS A 37 13.61 -0.26 -10.88
CA HIS A 37 12.25 0.07 -10.43
C HIS A 37 11.07 -0.39 -11.30
N THR A 38 10.88 -1.72 -11.38
CA THR A 38 9.69 -2.36 -11.98
C THR A 38 8.55 -2.58 -10.98
N PHE A 39 8.79 -2.43 -9.68
CA PHE A 39 7.80 -2.67 -8.63
C PHE A 39 7.75 -1.52 -7.63
N LEU A 40 6.60 -1.34 -6.98
CA LEU A 40 6.41 -0.37 -5.90
C LEU A 40 6.11 -1.06 -4.57
N THR A 41 6.66 -0.51 -3.50
CA THR A 41 6.25 -0.88 -2.13
C THR A 41 4.87 -0.28 -1.80
N PRO A 42 4.12 -0.85 -0.84
CA PRO A 42 2.86 -0.26 -0.37
C PRO A 42 3.03 1.20 0.07
N GLN A 43 4.21 1.54 0.57
CA GLN A 43 4.54 2.90 0.98
C GLN A 43 4.68 3.88 -0.18
N GLN A 44 5.43 3.51 -1.23
CA GLN A 44 5.56 4.37 -2.42
C GLN A 44 4.17 4.63 -3.03
N ILE A 45 3.30 3.62 -3.00
CA ILE A 45 1.90 3.74 -3.40
C ILE A 45 1.15 4.70 -2.48
N TRP A 46 1.24 4.55 -1.16
CA TRP A 46 0.63 5.46 -0.20
C TRP A 46 1.06 6.91 -0.39
N ILE A 47 2.36 7.16 -0.54
CA ILE A 47 2.93 8.50 -0.73
C ILE A 47 2.41 9.11 -2.04
N ALA A 48 2.37 8.33 -3.12
CA ALA A 48 1.81 8.81 -4.39
C ALA A 48 0.32 9.18 -4.27
N LEU A 49 -0.47 8.39 -3.54
CA LEU A 49 -1.87 8.68 -3.26
C LEU A 49 -2.03 9.94 -2.40
N ALA A 50 -1.23 10.06 -1.33
CA ALA A 50 -1.26 11.19 -0.40
C ALA A 50 -0.83 12.50 -1.08
N ARG A 51 0.24 12.49 -1.90
CA ARG A 51 0.70 13.64 -2.69
C ARG A 51 -0.39 14.15 -3.64
N LYS A 52 -1.16 13.24 -4.24
CA LYS A 52 -2.30 13.57 -5.10
C LYS A 52 -3.59 13.90 -4.34
N ARG A 53 -3.56 13.84 -3.00
CA ARG A 53 -4.75 13.97 -2.13
C ARG A 53 -5.89 13.07 -2.58
N HIS A 54 -5.57 11.82 -2.95
CA HIS A 54 -6.57 10.89 -3.46
C HIS A 54 -7.67 10.66 -2.42
N ARG A 55 -8.93 10.58 -2.89
CA ARG A 55 -10.11 10.47 -2.00
C ARG A 55 -10.08 9.24 -1.09
N ILE A 56 -9.36 8.19 -1.49
CA ILE A 56 -9.18 6.96 -0.70
C ILE A 56 -8.37 7.18 0.60
N CYS A 57 -7.55 8.22 0.67
CA CYS A 57 -6.66 8.46 1.82
C CYS A 57 -7.45 8.74 3.11
N GLY A 58 -8.53 9.52 3.03
CA GLY A 58 -9.39 9.82 4.19
C GLY A 58 -10.01 8.57 4.82
N PRO A 59 -10.71 7.73 4.04
CA PRO A 59 -11.23 6.44 4.49
C PRO A 59 -10.17 5.51 5.07
N LEU A 60 -9.00 5.38 4.43
CA LEU A 60 -7.89 4.57 4.95
C LEU A 60 -7.36 5.10 6.29
N ILE A 61 -7.17 6.41 6.42
CA ILE A 61 -6.74 7.05 7.67
C ILE A 61 -7.76 6.81 8.79
N HIS A 62 -9.05 6.95 8.48
CA HIS A 62 -10.12 6.75 9.45
C HIS A 62 -10.17 5.30 9.93
N LEU A 63 -10.11 4.34 9.01
CA LEU A 63 -10.14 2.91 9.30
C LEU A 63 -8.93 2.46 10.14
N CYS A 64 -7.75 3.00 9.84
CA CYS A 64 -6.50 2.65 10.50
C CYS A 64 -6.16 3.57 11.67
N ARG A 65 -7.17 4.23 12.27
CA ARG A 65 -6.95 5.11 13.42
C ARG A 65 -6.89 4.31 14.71
N LYS A 66 -5.80 4.44 15.47
CA LYS A 66 -5.61 3.85 16.80
C LYS A 66 -5.26 4.94 17.79
N ASN A 67 -5.99 5.03 18.90
CA ASN A 67 -5.78 6.04 19.95
C ASN A 67 -5.75 7.49 19.41
N GLY A 68 -6.64 7.81 18.45
CA GLY A 68 -6.75 9.14 17.84
C GLY A 68 -5.67 9.48 16.80
N LYS A 69 -4.65 8.64 16.63
CA LYS A 69 -3.57 8.79 15.64
C LYS A 69 -3.72 7.78 14.49
N THR A 70 -3.27 8.15 13.30
CA THR A 70 -3.20 7.23 12.17
C THR A 70 -2.11 6.21 12.41
N ASP A 71 -2.44 4.93 12.42
CA ASP A 71 -1.47 3.85 12.36
C ASP A 71 -1.06 3.63 10.90
N LEU A 72 0.08 4.19 10.51
CA LEU A 72 0.57 4.10 9.13
C LEU A 72 0.86 2.64 8.74
N SER A 73 1.40 1.84 9.65
CA SER A 73 1.68 0.42 9.40
C SER A 73 0.40 -0.34 9.05
N ALA A 74 -0.71 -0.04 9.73
CA ALA A 74 -2.02 -0.60 9.39
C ALA A 74 -2.55 -0.14 8.02
N VAL A 75 -2.32 1.14 7.64
CA VAL A 75 -2.67 1.64 6.28
C VAL A 75 -1.90 0.87 5.21
N LEU A 76 -0.59 0.73 5.39
CA LEU A 76 0.28 0.03 4.45
C LEU A 76 -0.10 -1.45 4.33
N ALA A 77 -0.41 -2.11 5.44
CA ALA A 77 -0.88 -3.50 5.46
C ALA A 77 -2.21 -3.67 4.72
N ARG A 78 -3.13 -2.71 4.85
CA ARG A 78 -4.43 -2.74 4.14
C ARG A 78 -4.25 -2.59 2.63
N ILE A 79 -3.38 -1.68 2.18
CA ILE A 79 -3.01 -1.51 0.77
C ILE A 79 -2.37 -2.78 0.24
N ALA A 80 -1.39 -3.33 0.98
CA ALA A 80 -0.69 -4.55 0.61
C ALA A 80 -1.66 -5.72 0.43
N LYS A 81 -2.56 -5.93 1.40
CA LYS A 81 -3.59 -6.98 1.33
C LYS A 81 -4.45 -6.85 0.08
N ALA A 82 -4.98 -5.65 -0.19
CA ALA A 82 -5.83 -5.43 -1.35
C ALA A 82 -5.11 -5.75 -2.67
N LEU A 83 -3.82 -5.37 -2.78
CA LEU A 83 -3.00 -5.64 -3.96
C LEU A 83 -2.60 -7.11 -4.11
N THR A 84 -2.24 -7.79 -3.02
CA THR A 84 -1.90 -9.22 -3.04
C THR A 84 -3.09 -10.09 -3.47
N ASP A 85 -4.31 -9.70 -3.07
CA ASP A 85 -5.53 -10.45 -3.40
C ASP A 85 -5.97 -10.27 -4.87
N ALA A 86 -5.36 -9.34 -5.63
CA ALA A 86 -5.77 -9.02 -6.99
C ALA A 86 -5.08 -9.91 -8.04
N PRO A 87 -5.83 -10.56 -8.95
CA PRO A 87 -5.27 -11.56 -9.87
C PRO A 87 -4.35 -10.95 -10.95
N TYR A 88 -4.53 -9.66 -11.28
CA TYR A 88 -3.75 -8.94 -12.30
C TYR A 88 -2.58 -8.13 -11.72
N ILE A 89 -2.27 -8.33 -10.43
CA ILE A 89 -1.14 -7.70 -9.74
C ILE A 89 -0.08 -8.76 -9.49
N GLU A 90 1.13 -8.53 -10.00
CA GLU A 90 2.25 -9.36 -9.63
C GLU A 90 2.82 -8.86 -8.30
N THR A 91 2.88 -9.77 -7.34
CA THR A 91 3.42 -9.53 -6.01
C THR A 91 4.71 -10.33 -5.85
N ARG A 92 5.79 -9.65 -5.47
CA ARG A 92 7.04 -10.29 -5.02
C ARG A 92 7.36 -9.82 -3.61
N TYR A 93 8.27 -10.53 -2.96
CA TYR A 93 8.74 -10.17 -1.63
C TYR A 93 10.23 -9.87 -1.70
N LEU A 94 10.61 -8.67 -1.23
CA LEU A 94 12.00 -8.29 -1.04
C LEU A 94 12.33 -8.32 0.44
N ASP A 95 13.52 -8.80 0.77
CA ASP A 95 14.06 -8.65 2.10
C ASP A 95 14.27 -7.14 2.36
N SER A 96 13.58 -6.61 3.39
CA SER A 96 13.56 -5.19 3.69
C SER A 96 14.95 -4.61 3.99
N ARG A 97 15.94 -5.46 4.33
CA ARG A 97 17.33 -5.06 4.54
C ARG A 97 18.00 -4.52 3.27
N TYR A 98 17.49 -4.89 2.10
CA TYR A 98 18.03 -4.47 0.80
C TYR A 98 17.21 -3.36 0.16
N LEU A 99 16.18 -2.84 0.84
CA LEU A 99 15.42 -1.69 0.37
C LEU A 99 16.09 -0.40 0.84
N LEU A 100 16.68 0.35 -0.09
CA LEU A 100 17.09 1.73 0.14
C LEU A 100 15.84 2.60 0.08
N PHE A 101 15.26 2.91 1.24
CA PHE A 101 14.25 3.96 1.36
C PHE A 101 14.94 5.31 1.42
N ASP A 102 14.41 6.32 0.71
CA ASP A 102 14.82 7.69 0.94
C ASP A 102 14.61 8.03 2.43
N PRO A 103 15.59 8.63 3.14
CA PRO A 103 15.54 8.79 4.60
C PRO A 103 14.39 9.69 5.09
N VAL A 104 13.74 10.45 4.19
CA VAL A 104 12.53 11.25 4.46
C VAL A 104 11.26 10.38 4.48
N GLU A 105 11.35 9.15 3.98
CA GLU A 105 10.28 8.19 3.74
C GLU A 105 10.59 6.84 4.40
N ALA A 106 11.15 6.76 5.60
CA ALA A 106 11.39 5.48 6.28
C ALA A 106 10.43 5.27 7.48
N PRO A 107 9.32 4.50 7.34
CA PRO A 107 8.54 3.96 8.44
C PRO A 107 9.04 2.56 8.81
N GLU A 108 8.60 2.07 9.97
CA GLU A 108 9.01 0.84 10.67
C GLU A 108 8.90 -0.50 9.90
N PHE A 109 8.62 -0.48 8.60
CA PHE A 109 8.82 -1.62 7.70
C PHE A 109 10.32 -1.84 7.44
N GLY A 110 11.06 -2.28 8.46
CA GLY A 110 12.49 -2.55 8.30
C GLY A 110 13.26 -2.84 9.59
N ALA A 111 12.70 -2.53 10.75
CA ALA A 111 13.30 -2.90 12.04
C ALA A 111 13.00 -4.37 12.36
N GLY A 112 13.57 -5.31 11.59
CA GLY A 112 13.45 -6.74 11.94
C GLY A 112 13.66 -7.79 10.84
N GLY A 113 14.12 -7.43 9.64
CA GLY A 113 14.36 -8.44 8.57
C GLY A 113 13.07 -9.06 8.00
N THR A 114 11.97 -8.33 8.03
CA THR A 114 10.69 -8.77 7.48
C THR A 114 10.64 -8.59 5.95
N SER A 115 10.11 -9.58 5.26
CA SER A 115 9.84 -9.51 3.82
C SER A 115 8.81 -8.41 3.52
N CYS A 116 9.17 -7.44 2.69
CA CYS A 116 8.29 -6.37 2.23
C CYS A 116 7.70 -6.73 0.86
N PRO A 117 6.36 -6.75 0.71
CA PRO A 117 5.75 -7.02 -0.58
C PRO A 117 5.97 -5.84 -1.53
N ILE A 118 6.21 -6.14 -2.79
CA ILE A 118 6.37 -5.18 -3.88
C ILE A 118 5.45 -5.56 -5.02
N PHE A 119 4.87 -4.55 -5.67
CA PHE A 119 3.73 -4.72 -6.56
C PHE A 119 3.99 -4.10 -7.94
N ARG A 120 3.53 -4.78 -8.99
CA ARG A 120 3.40 -4.23 -10.34
C ARG A 120 2.13 -4.75 -11.00
N LEU A 121 1.71 -4.08 -12.07
CA LEU A 121 0.71 -4.65 -12.97
C LEU A 121 1.36 -5.78 -13.77
N GLN A 122 0.65 -6.91 -13.91
CA GLN A 122 1.03 -7.99 -14.81
C GLN A 122 1.01 -7.55 -16.28
#